data_AF-Q1PQE7-F1
#
_entry.id   AF-Q1PQE7-F1
#
_cell.length_a   1.000
_cell.length_b   1.000
_cell.length_c   1.000
_cell.angle_alpha   90.00
_cell.angle_beta   90.00
_cell.angle_gamma   90.00
#
_symmetry.space_group_name_H-M   'P 1'
#
loop_
_entity.id
_entity.type
_entity.pdbx_description
1 polymer ?
#
loop_
_entity_poly.entity_id
_entity_poly.type
_entity_poly.pdbx_seq_one_letter_code
_entity_poly.pdbx_strand_id
1 'polypeptide(L)'
;ALSYKFYRKYIQNQLDKVNTFLRWTWYPKLVIVLRKMLRKRVMPPALWKRAWSGLEGLMNRELNNMKMRTFIEMFRICSDPRTMPMFRMSLEWTETSGDLDTRPNLFSILRTFAEIATEISMVGYRMEPLQPQVETLTTMAAYAKVSDYLKIEMNDNSLKDVIDKVQKIIIGTYDEVTQFIENFRSKYHALFSWEEREALNIFLAEPHEFEEYFARIDIYYEFINMLRSEPATEYFVMAVIHNEPAIQGLRNLAENLIAEITVIIIREHIKAEEEICEEFEKIKYRALEIPKSTEELLESADYMIHVKTVKLAELTDRIHYCLQVGTNIVELREMS
;
A
#
# COMPACT_ATOMS: atom_id res chain seq x y z
N ALA A 1 15.48 9.37 5.99
CA ALA A 1 14.91 8.16 5.39
C ALA A 1 15.34 8.02 3.92
N LEU A 2 15.71 6.82 3.49
CA LEU A 2 16.12 6.48 2.12
C LEU A 2 14.94 5.90 1.34
N SER A 3 14.96 6.03 0.01
CA SER A 3 14.12 5.17 -0.83
C SER A 3 14.70 3.76 -0.86
N TYR A 4 13.86 2.74 -0.72
CA TYR A 4 14.28 1.34 -0.81
C TYR A 4 14.97 1.00 -2.15
N LYS A 5 14.54 1.62 -3.26
CA LYS A 5 15.18 1.49 -4.58
C LYS A 5 16.61 2.06 -4.58
N PHE A 6 16.80 3.19 -3.91
CA PHE A 6 18.12 3.81 -3.77
C PHE A 6 19.03 2.92 -2.92
N TYR A 7 18.54 2.39 -1.80
CA TYR A 7 19.29 1.46 -0.95
C TYR A 7 19.74 0.22 -1.72
N ARG A 8 18.82 -0.41 -2.47
CA ARG A 8 19.12 -1.54 -3.35
C ARG A 8 20.23 -1.21 -4.36
N LYS A 9 20.10 -0.09 -5.09
CA LYS A 9 21.11 0.36 -6.06
C LYS A 9 22.46 0.64 -5.40
N TYR A 10 22.47 1.20 -4.19
CA TYR A 10 23.70 1.42 -3.44
C TYR A 10 24.39 0.09 -3.13
N ILE A 11 23.66 -0.91 -2.64
CA ILE A 11 24.20 -2.24 -2.34
C ILE A 11 24.74 -2.92 -3.61
N GLN A 12 23.98 -2.89 -4.71
CA GLN A 12 24.42 -3.40 -6.02
C GLN A 12 25.78 -2.81 -6.42
N ASN A 13 25.93 -1.48 -6.35
CA ASN A 13 27.18 -0.81 -6.68
C ASN A 13 28.35 -1.25 -5.76
N GLN A 14 28.09 -1.57 -4.49
CA GLN A 14 29.13 -2.09 -3.60
C GLN A 14 29.52 -3.53 -3.96
N LEU A 15 28.53 -4.38 -4.25
CA LEU A 15 28.78 -5.76 -4.70
C LEU A 15 29.57 -5.79 -6.01
N ASP A 16 29.28 -4.88 -6.95
CA ASP A 16 30.02 -4.75 -8.20
C ASP A 16 31.48 -4.34 -7.98
N LYS A 17 31.75 -3.43 -7.03
CA LYS A 17 33.13 -3.08 -6.63
C LYS A 17 33.85 -4.29 -6.04
N VAL A 18 33.18 -5.08 -5.21
CA VAL A 18 33.74 -6.32 -4.65
C VAL A 18 34.02 -7.33 -5.75
N ASN A 19 33.09 -7.56 -6.68
CA ASN A 19 33.29 -8.44 -7.83
C ASN A 19 34.47 -7.98 -8.71
N THR A 20 34.59 -6.67 -8.94
CA THR A 20 35.71 -6.05 -9.67
C THR A 20 37.03 -6.28 -8.95
N PHE A 21 37.08 -6.05 -7.64
CA PHE A 21 38.27 -6.32 -6.82
C PHE A 21 38.65 -7.80 -6.86
N LEU A 22 37.67 -8.69 -6.71
CA LEU A 22 37.88 -10.13 -6.75
C LEU A 22 38.48 -10.57 -8.09
N ARG A 23 37.92 -10.08 -9.21
CA ARG A 23 38.36 -10.45 -10.56
C ARG A 23 39.71 -9.85 -10.95
N TRP A 24 39.95 -8.58 -10.64
CA TRP A 24 41.12 -7.85 -11.16
C TRP A 24 42.27 -7.72 -10.17
N THR A 25 42.05 -7.95 -8.87
CA THR A 25 43.09 -7.81 -7.85
C THR A 25 43.36 -9.11 -7.10
N TRP A 26 42.32 -9.72 -6.51
CA TRP A 26 42.50 -10.91 -5.68
C TRP A 26 42.86 -12.14 -6.52
N TYR A 27 42.08 -12.42 -7.57
CA TYR A 27 42.28 -13.58 -8.44
C TYR A 27 43.65 -13.57 -9.16
N PRO A 28 44.12 -12.47 -9.77
CA PRO A 28 45.42 -12.46 -10.43
C PRO A 28 46.59 -12.63 -9.46
N LYS A 29 46.50 -12.10 -8.23
CA LYS A 29 47.51 -12.33 -7.18
C LYS A 29 47.60 -13.81 -6.83
N LEU A 30 46.46 -14.48 -6.68
CA LEU A 30 46.40 -15.93 -6.42
C LEU A 30 47.03 -16.73 -7.58
N VAL A 31 46.72 -16.38 -8.84
CA VAL A 31 47.34 -16.98 -10.03
C VAL A 31 48.87 -16.80 -10.03
N ILE A 32 49.38 -15.61 -9.70
CA ILE A 32 50.83 -15.33 -9.64
C ILE A 32 51.52 -16.20 -8.58
N VAL A 33 50.92 -16.34 -7.40
CA VAL A 33 51.45 -17.19 -6.31
C VAL A 33 51.52 -18.65 -6.77
N LEU A 34 50.43 -19.17 -7.33
CA LEU A 34 50.38 -20.56 -7.82
C LEU A 34 51.37 -20.80 -8.97
N ARG A 35 51.51 -19.85 -9.90
CA ARG A 35 52.50 -19.93 -10.98
C ARG A 35 53.94 -19.93 -10.45
N LYS A 36 54.21 -19.21 -9.36
CA LYS A 36 55.52 -19.25 -8.68
C LYS A 36 55.76 -20.61 -8.01
N MET A 37 54.75 -21.19 -7.36
CA MET A 37 54.84 -22.52 -6.74
C MET A 37 55.04 -23.63 -7.79
N LEU A 38 54.35 -23.54 -8.93
CA LEU A 38 54.51 -24.47 -10.05
C LEU A 38 55.93 -24.40 -10.62
N ARG A 39 56.46 -23.19 -10.89
CA ARG A 39 57.84 -22.98 -11.37
C ARG A 39 58.90 -23.51 -10.40
N LYS A 40 58.67 -23.36 -9.10
CA LYS A 40 59.57 -23.87 -8.05
C LYS A 40 59.47 -25.38 -7.83
N ARG A 41 58.61 -26.10 -8.56
CA ARG A 41 58.38 -27.55 -8.42
C ARG A 41 58.15 -27.98 -6.97
N VAL A 42 57.35 -27.19 -6.23
CA VAL A 42 57.02 -27.43 -4.82
C VAL A 42 56.33 -28.79 -4.62
N MET A 43 55.71 -29.32 -5.67
CA MET A 43 55.04 -30.63 -5.69
C MET A 43 55.31 -31.37 -7.01
N PRO A 44 55.25 -32.73 -7.03
CA PRO A 44 55.36 -33.52 -8.26
C PRO A 44 54.25 -33.20 -9.28
N PRO A 45 54.51 -33.29 -10.60
CA PRO A 45 53.52 -32.99 -11.64
C PRO A 45 52.20 -33.79 -11.52
N ALA A 46 52.28 -35.05 -11.11
CA ALA A 46 51.10 -35.89 -10.89
C ALA A 46 50.22 -35.39 -9.72
N LEU A 47 50.82 -34.76 -8.71
CA LEU A 47 50.11 -34.19 -7.58
C LEU A 47 49.44 -32.86 -7.95
N TRP A 48 50.09 -32.04 -8.78
CA TRP A 48 49.48 -30.81 -9.32
C TRP A 48 48.16 -31.06 -10.06
N LYS A 49 48.12 -32.11 -10.89
CA LYS A 49 46.89 -32.53 -11.59
C LYS A 49 45.72 -32.82 -10.64
N ARG A 50 46.01 -33.35 -9.44
CA ARG A 50 45.00 -33.63 -8.40
C ARG A 50 44.73 -32.41 -7.52
N ALA A 51 45.69 -31.50 -7.38
CA ALA A 51 45.58 -30.33 -6.52
C ALA A 51 44.61 -29.27 -7.08
N TRP A 52 44.39 -29.21 -8.39
CA TRP A 52 43.51 -28.19 -9.00
C TRP A 52 42.09 -28.23 -8.45
N SER A 53 41.46 -29.40 -8.38
CA SER A 53 40.12 -29.52 -7.80
C SER A 53 40.07 -29.13 -6.33
N GLY A 54 41.13 -29.44 -5.57
CA GLY A 54 41.27 -29.03 -4.17
C GLY A 54 41.45 -27.53 -3.98
N LEU A 55 42.23 -26.87 -4.85
CA LEU A 55 42.44 -25.43 -4.84
C LEU A 55 41.17 -24.67 -5.23
N GLU A 56 40.47 -25.11 -6.27
CA GLU A 56 39.18 -24.55 -6.67
C GLU A 56 38.11 -24.77 -5.60
N GLY A 57 38.08 -25.96 -4.97
CA GLY A 57 37.22 -26.24 -3.82
C GLY A 57 37.52 -25.36 -2.61
N LEU A 58 38.80 -25.10 -2.31
CA LEU A 58 39.20 -24.18 -1.24
C LEU A 58 38.80 -22.74 -1.57
N MET A 59 38.99 -22.28 -2.80
CA MET A 59 38.54 -20.96 -3.24
C MET A 59 37.02 -20.81 -3.10
N ASN A 60 36.25 -21.81 -3.55
CA ASN A 60 34.80 -21.83 -3.39
C ASN A 60 34.41 -21.73 -1.90
N ARG A 61 35.07 -22.51 -1.04
CA ARG A 61 34.83 -22.47 0.40
C ARG A 61 35.12 -21.10 1.02
N GLU A 62 36.26 -20.49 0.69
CA GLU A 62 36.61 -19.18 1.25
C GLU A 62 35.67 -18.06 0.78
N LEU A 63 35.23 -18.09 -0.48
CA LEU A 63 34.23 -17.15 -0.98
C LEU A 63 32.85 -17.38 -0.35
N ASN A 64 32.42 -18.63 -0.18
CA ASN A 64 31.18 -18.93 0.53
C ASN A 64 31.23 -18.57 2.02
N ASN A 65 32.38 -18.72 2.68
CA ASN A 65 32.60 -18.24 4.04
C ASN A 65 32.49 -16.71 4.13
N MET A 66 33.01 -15.98 3.15
CA MET A 66 32.86 -14.53 3.05
C MET A 66 31.39 -14.14 2.91
N LYS A 67 30.65 -14.77 1.99
CA LYS A 67 29.20 -14.56 1.81
C LYS A 67 28.43 -14.80 3.10
N MET A 68 28.74 -15.90 3.80
CA MET A 68 28.11 -16.25 5.07
C MET A 68 28.35 -15.19 6.15
N ARG A 69 29.57 -14.65 6.26
CA ARG A 69 29.87 -13.54 7.18
C ARG A 69 29.06 -12.29 6.84
N THR A 70 28.88 -11.98 5.56
CA THR A 70 28.03 -10.88 5.10
C THR A 70 26.56 -11.10 5.49
N PHE A 71 26.04 -12.32 5.37
CA PHE A 71 24.67 -12.63 5.81
C PHE A 71 24.49 -12.50 7.32
N ILE A 72 25.47 -12.95 8.11
CA ILE A 72 25.43 -12.78 9.57
C ILE A 72 25.34 -11.30 9.94
N GLU A 73 26.13 -10.44 9.29
CA GLU A 73 26.08 -9.00 9.53
C GLU A 73 24.76 -8.39 9.02
N MET A 74 24.23 -8.86 7.88
CA MET A 74 22.91 -8.45 7.40
C MET A 74 21.82 -8.77 8.44
N PHE A 75 21.83 -9.97 9.02
CA PHE A 75 20.87 -10.34 10.08
C PHE A 75 20.99 -9.43 11.29
N ARG A 76 22.23 -9.12 11.72
CA ARG A 76 22.50 -8.21 12.83
C ARG A 76 21.93 -6.82 12.56
N ILE A 77 22.24 -6.24 11.40
CA ILE A 77 21.75 -4.92 10.98
C ILE A 77 20.22 -4.89 10.92
N CYS A 78 19.59 -5.95 10.40
CA CYS A 78 18.13 -6.01 10.28
C CYS A 78 17.41 -6.27 11.61
N SER A 79 18.10 -6.81 12.61
CA SER A 79 17.50 -7.21 13.89
C SER A 79 17.31 -6.09 14.90
N ASP A 80 18.05 -4.99 14.78
CA ASP A 80 17.91 -3.82 15.66
C ASP A 80 17.29 -2.66 14.86
N PRO A 81 16.12 -2.12 15.28
CA PRO A 81 15.49 -0.97 14.64
C PRO A 81 16.44 0.22 14.41
N ARG A 82 17.44 0.42 15.29
CA ARG A 82 18.41 1.52 15.19
C ARG A 82 19.47 1.32 14.12
N THR A 83 19.77 0.06 13.79
CA THR A 83 20.72 -0.27 12.71
C THR A 83 20.01 -0.54 11.39
N MET A 84 18.73 -0.89 11.44
CA MET A 84 17.91 -1.14 10.26
C MET A 84 17.90 0.11 9.35
N PRO A 85 18.13 -0.03 8.03
CA PRO A 85 18.05 1.09 7.11
C PRO A 85 16.69 1.77 7.17
N MET A 86 16.68 3.05 7.52
CA MET A 86 15.45 3.82 7.62
C MET A 86 14.82 4.06 6.25
N PHE A 87 13.64 3.50 5.99
CA PHE A 87 12.92 3.68 4.72
C PHE A 87 11.85 4.76 4.79
N ARG A 88 11.68 5.48 3.67
CA ARG A 88 10.57 6.40 3.45
C ARG A 88 9.41 5.63 2.83
N MET A 89 8.24 5.71 3.46
CA MET A 89 7.01 5.06 3.06
C MET A 89 5.91 6.11 2.94
N SER A 90 4.97 5.91 2.03
CA SER A 90 3.75 6.72 1.91
C SER A 90 2.56 5.83 2.17
N LEU A 91 1.73 6.15 3.16
CA LEU A 91 0.44 5.49 3.35
C LEU A 91 -0.53 6.06 2.33
N GLU A 92 -1.14 5.19 1.53
CA GLU A 92 -2.03 5.59 0.42
C GLU A 92 -3.29 4.73 0.47
N TRP A 93 -4.45 5.37 0.35
CA TRP A 93 -5.69 4.70 0.00
C TRP A 93 -5.78 4.59 -1.53
N THR A 94 -6.08 3.41 -2.05
CA THR A 94 -6.23 3.20 -3.50
C THR A 94 -7.60 2.60 -3.81
N GLU A 95 -8.38 3.27 -4.66
CA GLU A 95 -9.69 2.78 -5.14
C GLU A 95 -9.61 1.38 -5.74
N THR A 96 -8.53 1.06 -6.46
CA THR A 96 -8.34 -0.22 -7.14
C THR A 96 -8.24 -1.41 -6.18
N SER A 97 -7.60 -1.22 -5.02
CA SER A 97 -7.51 -2.27 -4.00
C SER A 97 -8.61 -2.17 -2.96
N GLY A 98 -9.29 -1.03 -2.85
CA GLY A 98 -10.28 -0.76 -1.80
C GLY A 98 -9.67 -0.83 -0.39
N ASP A 99 -8.37 -0.56 -0.27
CA ASP A 99 -7.62 -0.76 0.98
C ASP A 99 -6.49 0.28 1.10
N LEU A 100 -6.06 0.50 2.34
CA LEU A 100 -4.94 1.36 2.72
C LEU A 100 -3.67 0.54 2.76
N ASP A 101 -2.66 0.84 1.96
CA ASP A 101 -1.34 0.20 2.10
C ASP A 101 -0.23 1.23 1.94
N THR A 102 0.96 0.85 2.36
CA THR A 102 2.15 1.68 2.25
C THR A 102 2.85 1.47 0.93
N ARG A 103 3.50 2.52 0.42
CA ARG A 103 4.38 2.46 -0.74
C ARG A 103 5.79 2.93 -0.34
N PRO A 104 6.81 2.05 -0.34
CA PRO A 104 6.72 0.59 -0.50
C PRO A 104 5.99 -0.07 0.68
N ASN A 105 5.33 -1.21 0.44
CA ASN A 105 4.78 -2.05 1.50
C ASN A 105 5.82 -3.01 2.09
N LEU A 106 5.47 -3.65 3.20
CA LEU A 106 6.34 -4.62 3.87
C LEU A 106 6.82 -5.72 2.91
N PHE A 107 5.92 -6.24 2.06
CA PHE A 107 6.29 -7.24 1.04
C PHE A 107 7.38 -6.73 0.09
N SER A 108 7.28 -5.49 -0.37
CA SER A 108 8.30 -4.87 -1.24
C SER A 108 9.64 -4.72 -0.53
N ILE A 109 9.63 -4.40 0.76
CA ILE A 109 10.86 -4.36 1.60
C ILE A 109 11.44 -5.77 1.71
N LEU A 110 10.64 -6.77 2.10
CA LEU A 110 11.08 -8.16 2.23
C LEU A 110 11.66 -8.71 0.92
N ARG A 111 11.02 -8.40 -0.22
CA ARG A 111 11.51 -8.75 -1.55
C ARG A 111 12.85 -8.10 -1.85
N THR A 112 13.02 -6.82 -1.50
CA THR A 112 14.28 -6.09 -1.71
C THR A 112 15.43 -6.76 -0.97
N PHE A 113 15.22 -7.20 0.27
CA PHE A 113 16.26 -7.92 1.02
C PHE A 113 16.51 -9.34 0.50
N ALA A 114 15.48 -10.04 0.00
CA ALA A 114 15.66 -11.34 -0.66
C ALA A 114 16.50 -11.20 -1.94
N GLU A 115 16.26 -10.15 -2.73
CA GLU A 115 17.06 -9.84 -3.92
C GLU A 115 18.51 -9.48 -3.53
N ILE A 116 18.72 -8.67 -2.48
CA ILE A 116 20.07 -8.38 -1.96
C ILE A 116 20.78 -9.67 -1.53
N ALA A 117 20.08 -10.57 -0.82
CA ALA A 117 20.66 -11.84 -0.40
C ALA A 117 21.09 -12.71 -1.59
N THR A 118 20.27 -12.70 -2.65
CA THR A 118 20.56 -13.38 -3.92
C THR A 118 21.76 -12.75 -4.63
N GLU A 119 21.85 -11.42 -4.68
CA GLU A 119 23.00 -10.73 -5.28
C GLU A 119 24.31 -11.02 -4.52
N ILE A 120 24.26 -11.10 -3.18
CA ILE A 120 25.40 -11.53 -2.36
C ILE A 120 25.79 -12.98 -2.68
N SER A 121 24.83 -13.90 -2.85
CA SER A 121 25.15 -15.30 -3.17
C SER A 121 25.82 -15.44 -4.54
N MET A 122 25.55 -14.52 -5.46
CA MET A 122 26.16 -14.46 -6.79
C MET A 122 27.55 -13.79 -6.82
N VAL A 123 28.07 -13.28 -5.69
CA VAL A 123 29.43 -12.72 -5.64
C VAL A 123 30.47 -13.79 -6.02
N GLY A 124 31.35 -13.44 -6.96
CA GLY A 124 32.34 -14.36 -7.52
C GLY A 124 31.79 -15.43 -8.46
N TYR A 125 30.50 -15.36 -8.82
CA TYR A 125 29.95 -16.18 -9.89
C TYR A 125 30.64 -15.86 -11.23
N ARG A 126 30.87 -16.88 -12.06
CA ARG A 126 31.55 -16.77 -13.37
C ARG A 126 33.00 -16.29 -13.33
N MET A 127 33.76 -16.62 -12.28
CA MET A 127 35.23 -16.51 -12.37
C MET A 127 35.80 -17.53 -13.36
N GLU A 128 36.87 -17.15 -14.06
CA GLU A 128 37.58 -18.01 -14.99
C GLU A 128 38.23 -19.20 -14.25
N PRO A 129 38.27 -20.40 -14.85
CA PRO A 129 38.88 -21.58 -14.24
C PRO A 129 40.36 -21.38 -13.89
N LEU A 130 40.82 -22.02 -12.81
CA LEU A 130 42.13 -21.72 -12.22
C LEU A 130 43.29 -22.32 -13.02
N GLN A 131 43.14 -23.57 -13.46
CA GLN A 131 44.20 -24.33 -14.12
C GLN A 131 44.74 -23.65 -15.39
N PRO A 132 43.90 -23.24 -16.38
CA PRO A 132 44.39 -22.60 -17.61
C PRO A 132 45.16 -21.30 -17.35
N GLN A 133 44.72 -20.54 -16.35
CA GLN A 133 45.30 -19.25 -15.98
C GLN A 133 46.69 -19.41 -15.35
N VAL A 134 46.91 -20.47 -14.56
CA VAL A 134 48.20 -20.73 -13.92
C VAL A 134 49.19 -21.38 -14.88
N GLU A 135 48.77 -22.42 -15.59
CA GLU A 135 49.62 -23.22 -16.49
C GLU A 135 49.96 -22.48 -17.79
N THR A 136 49.27 -21.37 -18.11
CA THR A 136 49.45 -20.60 -19.36
C THR A 136 49.24 -21.51 -20.57
N LEU A 137 48.20 -22.34 -20.53
CA LEU A 137 47.85 -23.25 -21.62
C LEU A 137 47.50 -22.38 -22.84
N THR A 138 48.32 -22.42 -23.89
CA THR A 138 48.16 -21.62 -25.12
C THR A 138 47.56 -22.41 -26.28
N THR A 139 47.25 -23.69 -26.10
CA THR A 139 46.74 -24.56 -27.17
C THR A 139 45.22 -24.74 -27.06
N MET A 140 44.50 -24.58 -28.18
CA MET A 140 43.03 -24.72 -28.27
C MET A 140 42.49 -26.06 -27.71
N ALA A 141 43.29 -27.13 -27.75
CA ALA A 141 42.93 -28.44 -27.22
C ALA A 141 42.91 -28.52 -25.67
N ALA A 142 43.57 -27.59 -24.97
CA ALA A 142 43.60 -27.54 -23.52
C ALA A 142 42.39 -26.79 -22.91
N TYR A 143 41.81 -25.84 -23.65
CA TYR A 143 40.59 -25.13 -23.28
C TYR A 143 39.32 -25.97 -23.47
N ALA A 144 39.32 -26.92 -24.43
CA ALA A 144 38.15 -27.74 -24.75
C ALA A 144 37.71 -28.74 -23.64
N LYS A 145 38.50 -28.88 -22.56
CA LYS A 145 38.23 -29.82 -21.44
C LYS A 145 37.97 -29.15 -20.10
N VAL A 146 38.02 -27.82 -20.02
CA VAL A 146 37.87 -27.09 -18.76
C VAL A 146 36.48 -26.44 -18.74
N SER A 147 35.78 -26.54 -17.60
CA SER A 147 34.52 -25.82 -17.38
C SER A 147 34.69 -24.34 -17.73
N ASP A 148 33.70 -23.75 -18.42
CA ASP A 148 33.76 -22.34 -18.83
C ASP A 148 33.99 -21.40 -17.64
N TYR A 149 33.55 -21.80 -16.44
CA TYR A 149 33.69 -21.05 -15.19
C TYR A 149 33.98 -21.95 -13.97
N LEU A 150 34.57 -21.34 -12.93
CA LEU A 150 34.67 -21.90 -11.58
C LEU A 150 33.28 -22.09 -10.97
N LYS A 151 33.07 -23.23 -10.31
CA LYS A 151 31.84 -23.55 -9.56
C LYS A 151 31.83 -22.85 -8.19
N ILE A 152 31.80 -21.52 -8.19
CA ILE A 152 31.63 -20.72 -6.98
C ILE A 152 30.13 -20.51 -6.77
N GLU A 153 29.49 -21.55 -6.25
CA GLU A 153 28.05 -21.58 -6.04
C GLU A 153 27.76 -21.88 -4.58
N MET A 154 26.72 -21.22 -4.07
CA MET A 154 26.16 -21.54 -2.77
C MET A 154 25.02 -22.52 -2.99
N ASN A 155 24.81 -23.44 -2.05
CA ASN A 155 23.69 -24.37 -2.12
C ASN A 155 22.35 -23.60 -2.09
N ASP A 156 21.44 -23.91 -2.99
CA ASP A 156 20.12 -23.27 -3.11
C ASP A 156 19.32 -23.35 -1.80
N ASN A 157 19.39 -24.49 -1.10
CA ASN A 157 18.74 -24.65 0.20
C ASN A 157 19.31 -23.66 1.24
N SER A 158 20.63 -23.44 1.23
CA SER A 158 21.27 -22.50 2.15
C SER A 158 20.91 -21.04 1.82
N LEU A 159 20.72 -20.71 0.54
CA LEU A 159 20.25 -19.37 0.15
C LEU A 159 18.80 -19.15 0.61
N LYS A 160 17.95 -20.16 0.42
CA LYS A 160 16.56 -20.11 0.88
C LYS A 160 16.47 -19.91 2.39
N ASP A 161 17.27 -20.65 3.17
CA ASP A 161 17.33 -20.49 4.63
C ASP A 161 17.75 -19.07 5.05
N VAL A 162 18.70 -18.47 4.32
CA VAL A 162 19.14 -17.08 4.54
C VAL A 162 18.01 -16.09 4.26
N ILE A 163 17.30 -16.26 3.14
CA ILE A 163 16.17 -15.40 2.74
C ILE A 163 15.04 -15.50 3.78
N ASP A 164 14.63 -16.72 4.12
CA ASP A 164 13.56 -16.96 5.10
C ASP A 164 13.94 -16.36 6.47
N LYS A 165 15.21 -16.47 6.86
CA LYS A 165 15.70 -15.91 8.12
C LYS A 165 15.71 -14.38 8.13
N VAL A 166 16.21 -13.72 7.08
CA VAL A 166 16.20 -12.24 7.06
C VAL A 166 14.79 -11.69 6.98
N GLN A 167 13.89 -12.36 6.25
CA GLN A 167 12.50 -11.94 6.17
C GLN A 167 11.80 -12.03 7.52
N LYS A 168 11.98 -13.14 8.25
CA LYS A 168 11.45 -13.27 9.62
C LYS A 168 11.97 -12.20 10.57
N ILE A 169 13.26 -11.89 10.50
CA ILE A 169 13.87 -10.82 11.30
C ILE A 169 13.22 -9.48 10.96
N ILE A 170 13.11 -9.13 9.68
CA ILE A 170 12.51 -7.86 9.24
C ILE A 170 11.05 -7.75 9.67
N ILE A 171 10.26 -8.83 9.56
CA ILE A 171 8.87 -8.85 10.04
C ILE A 171 8.82 -8.49 11.53
N GLY A 172 9.67 -9.09 12.36
CA GLY A 172 9.75 -8.75 13.79
C GLY A 172 10.21 -7.31 14.03
N THR A 173 11.19 -6.82 13.27
CA THR A 173 11.68 -5.43 13.39
C THR A 173 10.63 -4.40 12.95
N TYR A 174 9.73 -4.75 12.02
CA TYR A 174 8.68 -3.86 11.51
C TYR A 174 7.33 -4.01 12.23
N ASP A 175 7.26 -4.81 13.30
CA ASP A 175 6.01 -5.10 14.02
C ASP A 175 5.26 -3.83 14.45
N GLU A 176 5.96 -2.84 15.04
CA GLU A 176 5.37 -1.54 15.42
C GLU A 176 4.78 -0.78 14.23
N VAL A 177 5.46 -0.81 13.07
CA VAL A 177 4.98 -0.17 11.83
C VAL A 177 3.76 -0.91 11.29
N THR A 178 3.77 -2.24 11.30
CA THR A 178 2.64 -3.05 10.85
C THR A 178 1.42 -2.82 11.75
N GLN A 179 1.59 -2.79 13.07
CA GLN A 179 0.51 -2.49 14.01
C GLN A 179 -0.05 -1.08 13.81
N PHE A 180 0.80 -0.09 13.55
CA PHE A 180 0.34 1.26 13.20
C PHE A 180 -0.56 1.26 11.95
N ILE A 181 -0.13 0.59 10.87
CA ILE A 181 -0.90 0.52 9.62
C ILE A 181 -2.24 -0.21 9.85
N GLU A 182 -2.24 -1.32 10.59
CA GLU A 182 -3.47 -2.06 10.90
C GLU A 182 -4.42 -1.26 11.80
N ASN A 183 -3.89 -0.50 12.76
CA ASN A 183 -4.71 0.40 13.58
C ASN A 183 -5.33 1.52 12.73
N PHE A 184 -4.55 2.10 11.81
CA PHE A 184 -5.05 3.13 10.90
C PHE A 184 -6.14 2.57 9.97
N ARG A 185 -5.92 1.37 9.40
CA ARG A 185 -6.92 0.62 8.62
C ARG A 185 -8.21 0.42 9.41
N SER A 186 -8.10 -0.13 10.61
CA SER A 186 -9.26 -0.44 11.47
C SER A 186 -10.03 0.82 11.84
N LYS A 187 -9.32 1.91 12.15
CA LYS A 187 -9.91 3.20 12.54
C LYS A 187 -10.80 3.80 11.45
N TYR A 188 -10.40 3.68 10.19
CA TYR A 188 -11.10 4.27 9.04
C TYR A 188 -11.86 3.25 8.18
N HIS A 189 -11.91 1.98 8.61
CA HIS A 189 -12.46 0.90 7.81
C HIS A 189 -13.89 1.15 7.33
N ALA A 190 -14.73 1.72 8.18
CA ALA A 190 -16.12 2.04 7.85
C ALA A 190 -16.25 2.96 6.62
N LEU A 191 -15.28 3.85 6.35
CA LEU A 191 -15.35 4.73 5.18
C LEU A 191 -15.27 4.00 3.83
N PHE A 192 -14.50 2.91 3.77
CA PHE A 192 -14.16 2.24 2.52
C PHE A 192 -14.58 0.76 2.47
N SER A 193 -15.20 0.26 3.55
CA SER A 193 -15.77 -1.09 3.59
C SER A 193 -16.87 -1.27 2.56
N TRP A 194 -16.96 -2.46 1.97
CA TRP A 194 -18.02 -2.75 1.00
C TRP A 194 -19.38 -2.83 1.70
N GLU A 195 -19.40 -3.24 2.97
CA GLU A 195 -20.58 -3.31 3.82
C GLU A 195 -21.20 -1.93 4.04
N GLU A 196 -20.40 -0.92 4.38
CA GLU A 196 -20.92 0.45 4.54
C GLU A 196 -21.41 1.00 3.20
N ARG A 197 -20.71 0.68 2.10
CA ARG A 197 -21.14 1.11 0.77
C ARG A 197 -22.49 0.50 0.38
N GLU A 198 -22.70 -0.78 0.67
CA GLU A 198 -23.97 -1.46 0.41
C GLU A 198 -25.07 -0.93 1.35
N ALA A 199 -24.77 -0.76 2.64
CA ALA A 199 -25.71 -0.20 3.61
C ALA A 199 -26.17 1.20 3.23
N LEU A 200 -25.26 2.04 2.74
CA LEU A 200 -25.60 3.37 2.22
C LEU A 200 -26.48 3.25 0.98
N ASN A 201 -26.14 2.37 0.01
CA ASN A 201 -26.96 2.21 -1.19
C ASN A 201 -28.39 1.72 -0.89
N ILE A 202 -28.54 0.82 0.08
CA ILE A 202 -29.86 0.34 0.54
C ILE A 202 -30.65 1.49 1.18
N PHE A 203 -30.01 2.25 2.07
CA PHE A 203 -30.61 3.42 2.70
C PHE A 203 -31.03 4.47 1.66
N LEU A 204 -30.23 4.71 0.64
CA LEU A 204 -30.53 5.68 -0.41
C LEU A 204 -31.55 5.19 -1.45
N ALA A 205 -31.97 3.93 -1.40
CA ALA A 205 -32.95 3.36 -2.32
C ALA A 205 -34.40 3.73 -1.95
N GLU A 206 -34.66 4.04 -0.69
CA GLU A 206 -35.97 4.38 -0.16
C GLU A 206 -35.99 5.83 0.35
N PRO A 207 -37.15 6.52 0.32
CA PRO A 207 -37.27 7.85 0.89
C PRO A 207 -37.31 7.78 2.43
N HIS A 208 -36.50 8.63 3.06
CA HIS A 208 -36.36 8.77 4.52
C HIS A 208 -36.72 10.18 5.01
N GLU A 209 -36.84 10.34 6.33
CA GLU A 209 -36.95 11.68 6.94
C GLU A 209 -35.64 12.46 6.77
N PHE A 210 -35.71 13.79 6.65
CA PHE A 210 -34.52 14.60 6.40
C PHE A 210 -33.47 14.47 7.52
N GLU A 211 -33.93 14.35 8.76
CA GLU A 211 -33.13 14.11 9.95
C GLU A 211 -32.26 12.84 9.82
N GLU A 212 -32.76 11.78 9.20
CA GLU A 212 -32.01 10.53 9.00
C GLU A 212 -30.86 10.73 8.01
N TYR A 213 -31.08 11.50 6.94
CA TYR A 213 -30.02 11.83 5.99
C TYR A 213 -28.94 12.72 6.63
N PHE A 214 -29.33 13.74 7.41
CA PHE A 214 -28.39 14.60 8.12
C PHE A 214 -27.56 13.80 9.15
N ALA A 215 -28.20 12.90 9.90
CA ALA A 215 -27.49 12.04 10.85
C ALA A 215 -26.44 11.15 10.15
N ARG A 216 -26.71 10.68 8.92
CA ARG A 216 -25.73 9.91 8.13
C ARG A 216 -24.58 10.81 7.64
N ILE A 217 -24.86 12.04 7.24
CA ILE A 217 -23.84 13.02 6.86
C ILE A 217 -22.92 13.35 8.04
N ASP A 218 -23.47 13.51 9.24
CA ASP A 218 -22.71 13.80 10.47
C ASP A 218 -21.64 12.74 10.76
N ILE A 219 -21.96 11.46 10.54
CA ILE A 219 -20.99 10.34 10.68
C ILE A 219 -19.78 10.56 9.77
N TYR A 220 -19.98 10.97 8.52
CA TYR A 220 -18.87 11.23 7.59
C TYR A 220 -18.10 12.51 7.95
N TYR A 221 -18.76 13.53 8.49
CA TYR A 221 -18.07 14.71 9.03
C TYR A 221 -17.21 14.38 10.25
N GLU A 222 -17.65 13.47 11.12
CA GLU A 222 -16.81 12.97 12.22
C GLU A 222 -15.51 12.36 11.69
N PHE A 223 -15.58 11.55 10.62
CA PHE A 223 -14.40 11.04 9.96
C PHE A 223 -13.48 12.14 9.40
N ILE A 224 -14.04 13.15 8.72
CA ILE A 224 -13.27 14.30 8.21
C ILE A 224 -12.56 15.03 9.36
N ASN A 225 -13.25 15.22 10.49
CA ASN A 225 -12.68 15.85 11.68
C ASN A 225 -11.58 15.01 12.31
N MET A 226 -11.77 13.68 12.41
CA MET A 226 -10.74 12.76 12.86
C MET A 226 -9.51 12.82 11.95
N LEU A 227 -9.69 12.77 10.63
CA LEU A 227 -8.61 12.85 9.64
C LEU A 227 -7.85 14.18 9.73
N ARG A 228 -8.52 15.29 10.04
CA ARG A 228 -7.88 16.60 10.26
C ARG A 228 -6.94 16.61 11.46
N SER A 229 -7.19 15.77 12.46
CA SER A 229 -6.35 15.64 13.65
C SER A 229 -5.17 14.68 13.48
N GLU A 230 -5.12 13.93 12.37
CA GLU A 230 -4.04 12.98 12.11
C GLU A 230 -2.73 13.70 11.75
N PRO A 231 -1.57 13.21 12.23
CA PRO A 231 -0.29 13.75 11.84
C PRO A 231 0.00 13.42 10.37
N ALA A 232 0.42 14.43 9.61
CA ALA A 232 0.81 14.27 8.20
C ALA A 232 1.99 13.30 7.99
N THR A 233 2.82 13.09 9.01
CA THR A 233 3.97 12.17 8.96
C THR A 233 4.20 11.55 10.33
N GLU A 234 4.38 10.23 10.34
CA GLU A 234 4.71 9.43 11.51
C GLU A 234 6.18 8.98 11.46
N TYR A 235 6.86 9.01 12.61
CA TYR A 235 8.29 8.74 12.71
C TYR A 235 8.55 7.51 13.57
N PHE A 236 9.11 6.48 12.95
CA PHE A 236 9.61 5.28 13.61
C PHE A 236 11.15 5.25 13.54
N VAL A 237 11.77 4.42 14.36
CA VAL A 237 13.24 4.28 14.38
C VAL A 237 13.79 3.82 13.02
N MET A 238 13.07 2.91 12.37
CA MET A 238 13.41 2.24 11.11
C MET A 238 12.55 2.68 9.90
N ALA A 239 11.58 3.58 10.09
CA ALA A 239 10.69 4.02 9.01
C ALA A 239 10.19 5.45 9.22
N VAL A 240 9.91 6.14 8.12
CA VAL A 240 9.16 7.40 8.12
C VAL A 240 7.97 7.22 7.20
N ILE A 241 6.76 7.36 7.74
CA ILE A 241 5.51 7.14 7.01
C ILE A 241 4.85 8.47 6.76
N HIS A 242 4.61 8.81 5.50
CA HIS A 242 3.81 9.97 5.12
C HIS A 242 2.35 9.57 5.03
N ASN A 243 1.53 10.10 5.93
CA ASN A 243 0.10 9.80 6.01
C ASN A 243 -0.74 10.73 5.14
N GLU A 244 -0.19 11.89 4.75
CA GLU A 244 -0.88 12.91 3.96
C GLU A 244 -1.64 12.35 2.73
N PRO A 245 -1.07 11.44 1.90
CA PRO A 245 -1.80 10.90 0.75
C PRO A 245 -3.03 10.08 1.16
N ALA A 246 -2.94 9.27 2.22
CA ALA A 246 -4.08 8.55 2.76
C ALA A 246 -5.11 9.48 3.41
N ILE A 247 -4.66 10.49 4.15
CA ILE A 247 -5.55 11.49 4.76
C ILE A 247 -6.37 12.19 3.67
N GLN A 248 -5.72 12.65 2.60
CA GLN A 248 -6.40 13.29 1.47
C GLN A 248 -7.33 12.31 0.74
N GLY A 249 -6.88 11.08 0.47
CA GLY A 249 -7.68 10.06 -0.20
C GLY A 249 -8.97 9.71 0.57
N LEU A 250 -8.84 9.47 1.87
CA LEU A 250 -9.98 9.14 2.73
C LEU A 250 -10.90 10.34 2.95
N ARG A 251 -10.35 11.55 3.02
CA ARG A 251 -11.17 12.77 3.12
C ARG A 251 -12.00 12.96 1.87
N ASN A 252 -11.40 12.85 0.69
CA ASN A 252 -12.13 12.94 -0.58
C ASN A 252 -13.21 11.85 -0.68
N LEU A 253 -12.93 10.64 -0.19
CA LEU A 253 -13.93 9.58 -0.12
C LEU A 253 -15.13 9.97 0.76
N ALA A 254 -14.88 10.47 1.97
CA ALA A 254 -15.94 10.94 2.86
C ALA A 254 -16.76 12.10 2.24
N GLU A 255 -16.08 13.07 1.62
CA GLU A 255 -16.72 14.19 0.93
C GLU A 255 -17.60 13.70 -0.25
N ASN A 256 -17.15 12.69 -1.00
CA ASN A 256 -17.95 12.08 -2.07
C ASN A 256 -19.21 11.39 -1.52
N LEU A 257 -19.10 10.66 -0.40
CA LEU A 257 -20.26 10.01 0.24
C LEU A 257 -21.29 11.05 0.72
N ILE A 258 -20.83 12.15 1.30
CA ILE A 258 -21.70 13.28 1.69
C ILE A 258 -22.38 13.89 0.45
N ALA A 259 -21.64 14.08 -0.65
CA ALA A 259 -22.18 14.63 -1.88
C ALA A 259 -23.30 13.74 -2.46
N GLU A 260 -23.14 12.41 -2.43
CA GLU A 260 -24.17 11.47 -2.88
C GLU A 260 -25.46 11.57 -2.07
N ILE A 261 -25.37 11.64 -0.74
CA ILE A 261 -26.54 11.85 0.13
C ILE A 261 -27.19 13.21 -0.17
N THR A 262 -26.37 14.26 -0.31
CA THR A 262 -26.83 15.63 -0.56
C THR A 262 -27.65 15.74 -1.85
N VAL A 263 -27.27 15.03 -2.91
CA VAL A 263 -28.03 14.98 -4.17
C VAL A 263 -29.44 14.42 -3.95
N ILE A 264 -29.58 13.39 -3.11
CA ILE A 264 -30.89 12.79 -2.80
C ILE A 264 -31.71 13.71 -1.91
N ILE A 265 -31.11 14.31 -0.88
CA ILE A 265 -31.77 15.32 -0.03
C ILE A 265 -32.37 16.44 -0.91
N ILE A 266 -31.59 16.99 -1.83
CA ILE A 266 -32.05 18.07 -2.73
C ILE A 266 -33.23 17.59 -3.57
N ARG A 267 -33.17 16.38 -4.13
CA ARG A 267 -34.26 15.82 -4.93
C ARG A 267 -35.55 15.63 -4.12
N GLU A 268 -35.46 15.04 -2.93
CA GLU A 268 -36.62 14.84 -2.07
C GLU A 268 -37.18 16.17 -1.54
N HIS A 269 -36.32 17.17 -1.30
CA HIS A 269 -36.75 18.51 -0.90
C HIS A 269 -37.56 19.21 -2.00
N ILE A 270 -37.05 19.20 -3.24
CA ILE A 270 -37.78 19.75 -4.40
C ILE A 270 -39.13 19.04 -4.57
N LYS A 271 -39.14 17.71 -4.47
CA LYS A 271 -40.37 16.92 -4.57
C LYS A 271 -41.38 17.29 -3.47
N ALA A 272 -40.92 17.47 -2.23
CA ALA A 272 -41.78 17.89 -1.13
C ALA A 272 -42.40 19.29 -1.36
N GLU A 273 -41.64 20.23 -1.93
CA GLU A 273 -42.15 21.55 -2.31
C GLU A 273 -43.20 21.46 -3.44
N GLU A 274 -42.95 20.65 -4.47
CA GLU A 274 -43.89 20.38 -5.56
C GLU A 274 -45.20 19.75 -5.04
N GLU A 275 -45.10 18.75 -4.16
CA GLU A 275 -46.27 18.11 -3.53
C GLU A 275 -47.11 19.11 -2.71
N ILE A 276 -46.47 20.03 -1.98
CA ILE A 276 -47.18 21.11 -1.26
C ILE A 276 -47.92 21.99 -2.26
N CYS A 277 -47.28 22.39 -3.36
CA CYS A 277 -47.90 23.22 -4.40
C CYS A 277 -49.08 22.51 -5.07
N GLU A 278 -48.95 21.21 -5.36
CA GLU A 278 -50.03 20.40 -5.90
C GLU A 278 -51.23 20.32 -4.95
N GLU A 279 -51.01 20.17 -3.64
CA GLU A 279 -52.10 20.16 -2.66
C GLU A 279 -52.85 21.51 -2.63
N PHE A 280 -52.13 22.63 -2.72
CA PHE A 280 -52.76 23.95 -2.84
C PHE A 280 -53.54 24.11 -4.16
N GLU A 281 -53.02 23.61 -5.28
CA GLU A 281 -53.75 23.63 -6.56
C GLU A 281 -54.99 22.73 -6.54
N LYS A 282 -54.94 21.56 -5.87
CA LYS A 282 -56.12 20.70 -5.64
C LYS A 282 -57.19 21.41 -4.80
N ILE A 283 -56.79 22.11 -3.75
CA ILE A 283 -57.70 22.92 -2.93
C ILE A 283 -58.36 24.00 -3.78
N LYS A 284 -57.56 24.75 -4.54
CA LYS A 284 -58.04 25.80 -5.45
C LYS A 284 -59.00 25.24 -6.50
N TYR A 285 -58.67 24.11 -7.12
CA TYR A 285 -59.51 23.47 -8.12
C TYR A 285 -60.89 23.11 -7.55
N ARG A 286 -60.93 22.42 -6.39
CA ARG A 286 -62.17 22.05 -5.72
C ARG A 286 -62.98 23.26 -5.22
N ALA A 287 -62.31 24.33 -4.81
CA ALA A 287 -62.98 25.56 -4.38
C ALA A 287 -63.63 26.33 -5.55
N LEU A 288 -63.10 26.18 -6.77
CA LEU A 288 -63.62 26.83 -7.99
C LEU A 288 -64.63 25.97 -8.76
N GLU A 289 -64.80 24.70 -8.38
CA GLU A 289 -65.75 23.80 -9.00
C GLU A 289 -67.19 24.22 -8.69
N ILE A 290 -68.00 24.45 -9.73
CA ILE A 290 -69.40 24.86 -9.58
C ILE A 290 -70.26 23.60 -9.38
N PRO A 291 -70.87 23.40 -8.20
CA PRO A 291 -71.66 22.21 -7.92
C PRO A 291 -72.91 22.17 -8.80
N LYS A 292 -73.25 20.98 -9.32
CA LYS A 292 -74.38 20.75 -10.23
C LYS A 292 -75.60 20.19 -9.51
N SER A 293 -75.44 19.75 -8.27
CA SER A 293 -76.52 19.26 -7.40
C SER A 293 -76.41 19.85 -5.98
N THR A 294 -77.51 19.80 -5.22
CA THR A 294 -77.51 20.21 -3.81
C THR A 294 -76.62 19.32 -2.94
N GLU A 295 -76.45 18.05 -3.31
CA GLU A 295 -75.57 17.10 -2.64
C GLU A 295 -74.09 17.47 -2.84
N GLU A 296 -73.67 17.74 -4.09
CA GLU A 296 -72.32 18.22 -4.40
C GLU A 296 -72.00 19.56 -3.72
N LEU A 297 -73.01 20.44 -3.55
CA LEU A 297 -72.84 21.71 -2.85
C LEU A 297 -72.57 21.52 -1.36
N LEU A 298 -73.24 20.56 -0.70
CA LEU A 298 -73.00 20.24 0.70
C LEU A 298 -71.63 19.58 0.89
N GLU A 299 -71.24 18.64 0.02
CA GLU A 299 -69.91 18.01 0.07
C GLU A 299 -68.77 19.03 -0.11
N SER A 300 -68.92 19.99 -1.03
CA SER A 300 -67.94 21.05 -1.25
C SER A 300 -67.84 21.99 -0.04
N ALA A 301 -68.97 22.31 0.61
CA ALA A 301 -69.00 23.10 1.83
C ALA A 301 -68.28 22.40 3.00
N ASP A 302 -68.55 21.11 3.22
CA ASP A 302 -67.90 20.30 4.24
C ASP A 302 -66.39 20.17 3.98
N TYR A 303 -65.99 19.94 2.72
CA TYR A 303 -64.58 19.92 2.34
C TYR A 303 -63.89 21.27 2.60
N MET A 304 -64.52 22.41 2.30
CA MET A 304 -63.96 23.73 2.61
C MET A 304 -63.85 24.03 4.10
N ILE A 305 -64.78 23.55 4.91
CA ILE A 305 -64.67 23.64 6.37
C ILE A 305 -63.46 22.83 6.84
N HIS A 306 -63.28 21.60 6.34
CA HIS A 306 -62.12 20.77 6.67
C HIS A 306 -60.79 21.42 6.23
N VAL A 307 -60.75 21.98 5.01
CA VAL A 307 -59.56 22.67 4.51
C VAL A 307 -59.17 23.84 5.43
N LYS A 308 -60.16 24.67 5.80
CA LYS A 308 -59.93 25.84 6.65
C LYS A 308 -59.51 25.48 8.07
N THR A 309 -60.04 24.40 8.62
CA THR A 309 -59.83 24.03 10.04
C THR A 309 -58.62 23.14 10.25
N VAL A 310 -58.26 22.31 9.27
CA VAL A 310 -57.19 21.30 9.41
C VAL A 310 -56.15 21.44 8.31
N LYS A 311 -56.54 21.33 7.04
CA LYS A 311 -55.57 21.16 5.93
C LYS A 311 -54.63 22.35 5.75
N LEU A 312 -55.11 23.58 5.93
CA LEU A 312 -54.26 24.78 5.84
C LEU A 312 -53.21 24.84 6.96
N ALA A 313 -53.56 24.42 8.17
CA ALA A 313 -52.59 24.35 9.27
C ALA A 313 -51.51 23.30 8.98
N GLU A 314 -51.92 22.10 8.56
CA GLU A 314 -51.01 21.02 8.14
C GLU A 314 -50.05 21.47 7.01
N LEU A 315 -50.56 22.14 5.98
CA LEU A 315 -49.72 22.65 4.88
C LEU A 315 -48.77 23.76 5.35
N THR A 316 -49.19 24.59 6.30
CA THR A 316 -48.33 25.64 6.87
C THR A 316 -47.18 25.01 7.66
N ASP A 317 -47.46 23.98 8.48
CA ASP A 317 -46.42 23.24 9.22
C ASP A 317 -45.44 22.56 8.26
N ARG A 318 -45.93 21.96 7.17
CA ARG A 318 -45.09 21.38 6.12
C ARG A 318 -44.20 22.41 5.43
N ILE A 319 -44.71 23.61 5.15
CA ILE A 319 -43.90 24.71 4.60
C ILE A 319 -42.79 25.11 5.57
N HIS A 320 -43.12 25.26 6.86
CA HIS A 320 -42.12 25.61 7.88
C HIS A 320 -41.03 24.55 7.99
N TYR A 321 -41.41 23.27 7.96
CA TYR A 321 -40.47 22.16 7.95
C TYR A 321 -39.56 22.18 6.70
N CYS A 322 -40.13 22.33 5.50
CA CYS A 322 -39.35 22.46 4.27
C CYS A 322 -38.37 23.65 4.32
N LEU A 323 -38.79 24.81 4.84
CA LEU A 323 -37.90 25.98 4.98
C LEU A 323 -36.73 25.71 5.95
N GLN A 324 -36.98 25.01 7.06
CA GLN A 324 -35.94 24.61 8.00
C GLN A 324 -34.94 23.66 7.32
N VAL A 325 -35.43 22.63 6.62
CA VAL A 325 -34.59 21.70 5.86
C VAL A 325 -33.77 22.44 4.79
N GLY A 326 -34.38 23.36 4.06
CA GLY A 326 -33.68 24.19 3.06
C GLY A 326 -32.55 25.01 3.67
N THR A 327 -32.73 25.53 4.89
CA THR A 327 -31.67 26.24 5.62
C THR A 327 -30.50 25.31 5.94
N ASN A 328 -30.77 24.10 6.46
CA ASN A 328 -29.74 23.10 6.76
C ASN A 328 -28.98 22.67 5.48
N ILE A 329 -29.66 22.54 4.33
CA ILE A 329 -29.01 22.20 3.05
C ILE A 329 -28.03 23.32 2.62
N VAL A 330 -28.39 24.58 2.83
CA VAL A 330 -27.50 25.72 2.53
C VAL A 330 -26.27 25.68 3.43
N GLU A 331 -26.45 25.44 4.74
CA GLU A 331 -25.34 25.34 5.69
C GLU A 331 -24.38 24.19 5.36
N LEU A 332 -24.89 23.02 4.93
CA LEU A 332 -24.06 21.91 4.45
C LEU A 332 -23.16 22.33 3.28
N ARG A 333 -23.68 23.12 2.35
CA ARG A 333 -22.95 23.59 1.17
C ARG A 333 -21.89 24.65 1.49
N GLU A 334 -22.06 25.39 2.59
CA GLU A 334 -21.06 26.36 3.05
C GLU A 334 -19.94 25.71 3.88
N MET A 335 -20.19 24.52 4.45
CA MET A 335 -19.21 23.75 5.23
C MET A 335 -18.34 22.80 4.38
N SER A 336 -18.80 22.43 3.18
CA SER A 336 -18.02 21.72 2.16
C SER A 336 -17.07 22.68 1.42
#